data_AF-A0A2N0ZT62-F1
#
_entry.id   AF-A0A2N0ZT62-F1
#
_cell.length_a   1.000
_cell.length_b   1.000
_cell.length_c   1.000
_cell.angle_alpha   90.00
_cell.angle_beta   90.00
_cell.angle_gamma   90.00
#
_symmetry.space_group_name_H-M   'P 1'
#
loop_
_entity.id
_entity.type
_entity.pdbx_description
1 polymer ?
#
loop_
_entity_poly.entity_id
_entity_poly.type
_entity_poly.pdbx_seq_one_letter_code
_entity_poly.pdbx_strand_id
1 'polypeptide(L)'
;MDKPTLNIIFHPDLIKPSFASEVFLILKETVIWNKQMTSRYTESFGLSYHYSGMSYDEKKMPKIIQEIALIIAGVVGYLPNNCLVNYYLDGSSKMGFHSDDTSQLADGTGVAILSLGGGSRYAL
;
A
#
# COMPACT_ATOMS: atom_id res chain seq x y z
N MET A 1 -4.66 4.32 -29.59
CA MET A 1 -4.33 4.72 -28.22
C MET A 1 -3.07 3.98 -27.86
N ASP A 2 -1.98 4.70 -27.63
CA ASP A 2 -0.73 4.07 -27.18
C ASP A 2 -1.01 3.39 -25.83
N LYS A 3 -0.61 2.12 -25.70
CA LYS A 3 -0.63 1.47 -24.40
C LYS A 3 0.32 2.26 -23.50
N PRO A 4 -0.10 2.69 -22.30
CA PRO A 4 0.83 3.29 -21.35
C PRO A 4 1.99 2.32 -21.15
N THR A 5 3.22 2.83 -21.29
CA THR A 5 4.40 2.03 -21.00
C THR A 5 4.47 1.88 -19.49
N LEU A 6 4.19 0.67 -18.99
CA LEU A 6 4.23 0.38 -17.57
C LEU A 6 5.70 0.23 -17.16
N ASN A 7 6.21 1.19 -16.40
CA ASN A 7 7.55 1.10 -15.82
C ASN A 7 7.44 0.44 -14.43
N ILE A 8 7.67 -0.88 -14.37
CA ILE A 8 7.69 -1.62 -13.11
C ILE A 8 9.14 -1.76 -12.64
N ILE A 9 9.39 -1.31 -11.42
CA ILE A 9 10.66 -1.54 -10.72
C ILE A 9 10.40 -2.47 -9.53
N PHE A 10 11.10 -3.61 -9.49
CA PHE A 10 10.98 -4.59 -8.42
C PHE A 10 12.22 -4.58 -7.53
N HIS A 11 12.03 -4.30 -6.24
CA HIS A 11 13.09 -4.31 -5.22
C HIS A 11 12.81 -5.40 -4.17
N PRO A 12 13.41 -6.60 -4.30
CA PRO A 12 13.33 -7.59 -3.24
C PRO A 12 14.07 -7.09 -1.99
N ASP A 13 13.56 -7.45 -0.82
CA ASP A 13 14.21 -7.18 0.46
C ASP A 13 14.55 -5.70 0.70
N LEU A 14 13.70 -4.78 0.21
CA LEU A 14 13.89 -3.32 0.35
C LEU A 14 14.12 -2.90 1.81
N ILE A 15 13.50 -3.60 2.76
CA ILE A 15 13.69 -3.41 4.18
C ILE A 15 14.19 -4.69 4.85
N LYS A 16 14.95 -4.53 5.94
CA LYS A 16 15.47 -5.66 6.71
C LYS A 16 14.33 -6.54 7.23
N PRO A 17 14.47 -7.89 7.23
CA PRO A 17 13.43 -8.80 7.71
C PRO A 17 12.94 -8.51 9.14
N SER A 18 13.84 -8.09 10.04
CA SER A 18 13.48 -7.71 11.40
C SER A 18 12.54 -6.49 11.43
N PHE A 19 12.85 -5.47 10.62
CA PHE A 19 12.03 -4.27 10.51
C PHE A 19 10.70 -4.58 9.81
N ALA A 20 10.71 -5.41 8.75
CA ALA A 20 9.47 -5.87 8.10
C ALA A 20 8.52 -6.58 9.08
N SER A 21 9.07 -7.40 9.98
CA SER A 21 8.31 -8.11 11.01
C SER A 21 7.72 -7.15 12.04
N GLU A 22 8.51 -6.17 12.49
CA GLU A 22 8.07 -5.11 13.39
C GLU A 22 6.93 -4.29 12.79
N VAL A 23 7.10 -3.80 11.56
CA VAL A 23 6.08 -3.04 10.82
C VAL A 23 4.78 -3.84 10.75
N PHE A 24 4.87 -5.12 10.35
CA PHE A 24 3.70 -5.97 10.21
C PHE A 24 2.94 -6.11 11.53
N LEU A 25 3.63 -6.38 12.64
CA LEU A 25 3.01 -6.51 13.96
C LEU A 25 2.36 -5.20 14.43
N ILE A 26 3.08 -4.08 14.31
CA ILE A 26 2.55 -2.76 14.68
C ILE A 26 1.28 -2.44 13.90
N LEU A 27 1.30 -2.59 12.56
CA LEU A 27 0.13 -2.29 11.74
C LEU A 27 -1.04 -3.23 12.09
N LYS A 28 -0.78 -4.53 12.20
CA LYS A 28 -1.80 -5.52 12.55
C LYS A 28 -2.52 -5.18 13.86
N GLU A 29 -1.77 -4.76 14.88
CA GLU A 29 -2.27 -4.55 16.25
C GLU A 29 -2.86 -3.16 16.47
N THR A 30 -2.36 -2.13 15.80
CA THR A 30 -2.71 -0.73 16.10
C THR A 30 -3.69 -0.10 15.11
N VAL A 31 -3.81 -0.65 13.90
CA VAL A 31 -4.75 -0.13 12.89
C VAL A 31 -6.19 -0.48 13.29
N ILE A 32 -7.06 0.53 13.28
CA ILE A 32 -8.51 0.32 13.43
C ILE A 32 -9.07 -0.09 12.06
N TRP A 33 -9.15 -1.39 11.84
CA TRP A 33 -9.49 -1.98 10.55
C TRP A 33 -10.95 -1.74 10.13
N ASN A 34 -11.15 -1.23 8.91
CA ASN A 34 -12.43 -1.34 8.21
C ASN A 34 -12.60 -2.79 7.69
N LYS A 35 -13.70 -3.43 8.11
CA LYS A 35 -14.03 -4.83 7.84
C LYS A 35 -15.25 -5.01 6.92
N GLN A 36 -15.68 -3.96 6.22
CA GLN A 36 -16.80 -4.05 5.27
C GLN A 36 -16.52 -5.04 4.14
N MET A 37 -15.26 -5.17 3.72
CA MET A 37 -14.85 -6.19 2.77
C MET A 37 -14.53 -7.49 3.50
N THR A 38 -15.20 -8.57 3.12
CA THR A 38 -15.01 -9.89 3.74
C THR A 38 -13.68 -10.54 3.35
N SER A 39 -13.11 -10.18 2.18
CA SER A 39 -11.89 -10.80 1.66
C SER A 39 -10.59 -10.18 2.18
N ARG A 40 -10.65 -9.00 2.81
CA ARG A 40 -9.49 -8.30 3.39
C ARG A 40 -9.96 -7.16 4.28
N TYR A 41 -9.13 -6.79 5.24
CA TYR A 41 -9.34 -5.57 6.02
C TYR A 41 -8.55 -4.42 5.43
N THR A 42 -9.06 -3.20 5.58
CA THR A 42 -8.43 -2.02 5.01
C THR A 42 -8.42 -0.84 5.97
N GLU A 43 -7.45 0.03 5.75
CA GLU A 43 -7.43 1.38 6.32
C GLU A 43 -6.59 2.28 5.41
N SER A 44 -6.92 3.58 5.36
CA SER A 44 -6.13 4.56 4.63
C SER A 44 -5.54 5.62 5.57
N PHE A 45 -4.34 6.09 5.21
CA PHE A 45 -3.63 7.16 5.89
C PHE A 45 -3.03 8.13 4.86
N GLY A 46 -2.78 9.36 5.29
CA GLY A 46 -2.37 10.47 4.42
C GLY A 46 -3.57 11.24 3.89
N LEU A 47 -3.41 11.83 2.71
CA LEU A 47 -4.48 12.54 2.01
C LEU A 47 -5.67 11.62 1.74
N SER A 48 -6.86 12.20 1.57
CA SER A 48 -8.07 11.46 1.27
C SER A 48 -7.90 10.55 0.05
N TYR A 49 -8.44 9.33 0.14
CA TYR A 49 -8.42 8.36 -0.94
C TYR A 49 -9.85 7.92 -1.25
N HIS A 50 -10.25 8.12 -2.50
CA HIS A 50 -11.58 7.74 -2.99
C HIS A 50 -11.41 6.57 -3.96
N TYR A 51 -11.97 5.41 -3.60
CA TYR A 51 -11.91 4.24 -4.47
C TYR A 51 -13.20 3.42 -4.39
N SER A 52 -13.77 3.14 -5.56
CA SER A 52 -14.83 2.14 -5.78
C SER A 52 -15.96 2.17 -4.74
N GLY A 53 -16.51 3.36 -4.47
CA GLY A 53 -17.62 3.54 -3.52
C GLY A 53 -17.23 3.63 -2.04
N MET A 54 -15.93 3.52 -1.71
CA MET A 54 -15.40 3.84 -0.39
C MET A 54 -14.68 5.19 -0.43
N SER A 55 -14.89 5.96 0.63
CA SER A 55 -14.23 7.24 0.87
C SER A 55 -13.49 7.15 2.19
N TYR A 56 -12.18 7.40 2.16
CA TYR A 56 -11.38 7.56 3.36
C TYR A 56 -11.01 9.02 3.52
N ASP A 57 -11.34 9.59 4.69
CA ASP A 57 -10.96 10.95 5.04
C ASP A 57 -9.45 11.04 5.29
N GLU A 58 -8.91 12.26 5.19
CA GLU A 58 -7.52 12.52 5.52
C GLU A 58 -7.22 12.09 6.96
N LYS A 59 -6.13 11.34 7.13
CA LYS A 59 -5.74 10.80 8.43
C LYS A 59 -4.23 10.83 8.56
N LYS A 60 -3.71 11.33 9.67
CA LYS A 60 -2.25 11.36 9.90
C LYS A 60 -1.65 9.97 9.75
N MET A 61 -0.60 9.86 8.93
CA MET A 61 0.19 8.63 8.82
C MET A 61 0.84 8.28 10.17
N PRO A 62 0.69 7.05 10.68
CA PRO A 62 1.47 6.55 11.82
C PRO A 62 2.97 6.68 11.55
N LYS A 63 3.77 6.85 12.62
CA LYS A 63 5.24 7.02 12.51
C LYS A 63 5.90 5.91 11.68
N ILE A 64 5.45 4.67 11.87
CA ILE A 64 5.97 3.51 11.14
C ILE A 64 5.71 3.59 9.62
N ILE A 65 4.56 4.15 9.21
CA ILE A 65 4.24 4.37 7.78
C ILE A 65 5.09 5.52 7.23
N GLN A 66 5.32 6.58 8.01
CA GLN A 66 6.19 7.69 7.59
C GLN A 66 7.64 7.23 7.38
N GLU A 67 8.16 6.36 8.26
CA GLU A 67 9.51 5.78 8.11
C GLU A 67 9.63 4.96 6.83
N ILE A 68 8.62 4.15 6.50
CA ILE A 68 8.56 3.39 5.24
C ILE A 68 8.46 4.33 4.03
N ALA A 69 7.64 5.38 4.12
CA ALA A 69 7.48 6.35 3.03
C ALA A 69 8.81 7.03 2.70
N LEU A 70 9.66 7.33 3.70
CA LEU A 70 11.00 7.87 3.49
C LEU A 70 11.94 6.87 2.80
N ILE A 71 11.89 5.59 3.17
CA ILE A 71 12.68 4.53 2.51
C ILE A 71 12.25 4.38 1.05
N ILE A 72 10.94 4.33 0.79
CA ILE A 72 10.39 4.25 -0.57
C ILE A 72 10.77 5.47 -1.38
N ALA A 73 10.73 6.68 -0.79
CA ALA A 73 11.09 7.92 -1.47
C ALA A 73 12.52 7.90 -2.01
N GLY A 74 13.46 7.26 -1.31
CA GLY A 74 14.83 7.05 -1.78
C GLY A 74 14.95 6.18 -3.03
N VAL A 75 13.92 5.38 -3.33
CA VAL A 75 13.86 4.50 -4.51
C VAL A 75 13.08 5.15 -5.66
N VAL A 76 11.91 5.70 -5.37
CA VAL A 76 10.97 6.18 -6.40
C VAL A 76 11.17 7.66 -6.77
N GLY A 77 11.94 8.42 -5.97
CA GLY A 77 12.26 9.82 -6.26
C GLY A 77 11.17 10.83 -5.87
N TYR A 78 10.10 10.39 -5.22
CA TYR A 78 9.04 11.25 -4.67
C TYR A 78 8.59 10.73 -3.30
N LEU A 79 8.05 11.62 -2.46
CA LEU A 79 7.53 11.23 -1.15
C LEU A 79 6.05 10.82 -1.26
N PRO A 80 5.67 9.57 -0.97
CA PRO A 80 4.27 9.18 -0.90
C PRO A 80 3.52 9.96 0.18
N ASN A 81 2.34 10.48 -0.16
CA ASN A 81 1.50 11.28 0.75
C ASN A 81 0.13 10.61 1.03
N ASN A 82 -0.12 9.43 0.46
CA ASN A 82 -1.23 8.55 0.78
C ASN A 82 -0.73 7.10 0.92
N CYS A 83 -1.39 6.32 1.77
CA CYS A 83 -1.13 4.90 1.97
C CYS A 83 -2.45 4.16 2.25
N LEU A 84 -2.86 3.31 1.32
CA LEU A 84 -3.90 2.30 1.56
C LEU A 84 -3.27 1.00 2.05
N VAL A 85 -3.59 0.61 3.28
CA VAL A 85 -3.14 -0.67 3.85
C VAL A 85 -4.19 -1.74 3.58
N ASN A 86 -3.77 -2.86 3.02
CA ASN A 86 -4.61 -4.04 2.81
C ASN A 86 -4.09 -5.19 3.68
N TYR A 87 -4.90 -5.66 4.63
CA TYR A 87 -4.58 -6.81 5.47
C TYR A 87 -5.36 -8.05 5.01
N TYR A 88 -4.63 -8.96 4.38
CA TYR A 88 -5.10 -10.27 3.95
C TYR A 88 -4.91 -11.26 5.12
N LEU A 89 -6.00 -11.91 5.54
CA LEU A 89 -6.02 -12.71 6.77
C LEU A 89 -5.34 -14.06 6.57
N ASP A 90 -5.54 -14.65 5.39
CA ASP A 90 -5.06 -15.98 5.01
C ASP A 90 -5.00 -16.11 3.48
N GLY A 91 -4.61 -17.30 2.99
CA GLY A 91 -4.53 -17.58 1.54
C GLY A 91 -5.86 -17.64 0.78
N SER A 92 -7.00 -17.52 1.47
CA SER A 92 -8.33 -17.39 0.83
C SER A 92 -8.69 -15.93 0.55
N SER A 93 -7.98 -15.00 1.19
CA SER A 93 -8.11 -13.56 1.00
C SER A 93 -7.64 -13.17 -0.40
N LYS A 94 -8.43 -12.39 -1.13
CA LYS A 94 -8.17 -12.06 -2.54
C LYS A 94 -8.65 -10.66 -2.93
N MET A 95 -7.97 -10.12 -3.93
CA MET A 95 -8.36 -8.93 -4.68
C MET A 95 -8.63 -9.36 -6.13
N GLY A 96 -9.77 -8.97 -6.69
CA GLY A 96 -10.04 -9.21 -8.11
C GLY A 96 -9.12 -8.37 -9.01
N PHE A 97 -9.05 -8.72 -10.29
CA PHE A 97 -8.36 -7.90 -11.28
C PHE A 97 -8.96 -6.49 -11.30
N HIS A 98 -8.09 -5.49 -11.15
CA HIS A 98 -8.43 -4.08 -11.21
C HIS A 98 -7.19 -3.29 -11.67
N SER A 99 -7.41 -2.02 -11.98
CA SER A 99 -6.33 -1.05 -12.16
C SER A 99 -6.60 0.09 -11.20
N ASP A 100 -5.56 0.61 -10.56
CA ASP A 100 -5.68 1.78 -9.70
C ASP A 100 -6.12 2.99 -10.52
N ASP A 101 -6.96 3.83 -9.92
CA ASP A 101 -7.27 5.14 -10.48
C ASP A 101 -6.07 6.06 -10.24
N THR A 102 -5.44 6.49 -11.33
CA THR A 102 -4.25 7.34 -11.31
C THR A 102 -4.56 8.80 -11.61
N SER A 103 -5.83 9.16 -11.81
CA SER A 103 -6.26 10.53 -12.16
C SER A 103 -5.95 11.57 -11.08
N GLN A 104 -5.75 11.12 -9.83
CA GLN A 104 -5.42 11.97 -8.69
C GLN A 104 -3.90 12.05 -8.40
N LEU A 105 -3.07 11.32 -9.16
CA LEU A 105 -1.62 11.37 -8.99
C LEU A 105 -1.04 12.62 -9.65
N ALA A 106 -0.06 13.23 -8.98
CA ALA A 106 0.68 14.34 -9.55
C ALA A 106 1.60 13.85 -10.69
N ASP A 107 1.84 14.71 -11.68
CA ASP A 107 2.77 14.41 -12.77
C ASP A 107 4.14 13.98 -12.23
N GLY A 108 4.70 12.91 -12.81
CA GLY A 108 5.98 12.35 -12.39
C GLY A 108 5.93 11.50 -11.10
N THR A 109 4.74 11.24 -10.56
CA THR A 109 4.55 10.32 -9.42
C THR A 109 3.87 9.00 -9.85
N GLY A 110 3.79 8.04 -8.93
CA GLY A 110 3.23 6.73 -9.20
C GLY A 110 2.79 5.99 -7.94
N VAL A 111 2.46 4.71 -8.09
CA VAL A 111 2.10 3.82 -6.98
C VAL A 111 3.30 2.98 -6.58
N ALA A 112 3.56 2.89 -5.27
CA ALA A 112 4.55 1.99 -4.69
C ALA A 112 3.85 0.96 -3.80
N ILE A 113 4.21 -0.32 -3.96
CA ILE A 113 3.61 -1.42 -3.21
C ILE A 113 4.70 -2.07 -2.36
N LEU A 114 4.52 -2.06 -1.04
CA LEU A 114 5.33 -2.83 -0.10
C LEU A 114 4.50 -3.98 0.47
N SER A 115 4.95 -5.21 0.24
CA SER A 115 4.33 -6.41 0.82
C SER A 115 5.11 -6.88 2.05
N LEU A 116 4.37 -7.27 3.09
CA LEU A 116 4.91 -7.70 4.38
C LEU A 116 4.26 -9.03 4.78
N GLY A 117 5.03 -9.91 5.42
CA GLY A 117 4.55 -11.23 5.84
C GLY A 117 4.49 -12.25 4.70
N GLY A 118 3.55 -13.19 4.80
CA GLY A 118 3.14 -14.16 3.76
C GLY A 118 4.23 -14.69 2.82
N GLY A 119 4.71 -15.92 3.05
CA GLY A 119 5.63 -16.60 2.14
C GLY A 119 5.02 -16.81 0.75
N SER A 120 5.52 -16.08 -0.25
CA SER A 120 5.45 -16.36 -1.69
C SER A 120 4.07 -16.37 -2.34
N ARG A 121 3.71 -15.25 -3.01
CA ARG A 121 3.38 -15.15 -4.45
C ARG A 121 2.83 -13.75 -4.74
N TYR A 122 3.55 -12.99 -5.56
CA TYR A 122 3.02 -11.77 -6.18
C TYR A 122 2.25 -12.17 -7.44
N ALA A 123 1.01 -11.68 -7.59
CA ALA A 123 0.39 -11.55 -8.90
C ALA A 123 0.49 -10.07 -9.27
N LEU A 124 1.24 -9.76 -10.33
CA LEU A 124 1.25 -8.44 -10.97
C LEU A 124 -0.02 -8.25 -11.79
#